data_AF-A0A542URY5-F1
#
_entry.id   AF-A0A542URY5-F1
#
_cell.length_a   1.000
_cell.length_b   1.000
_cell.length_c   1.000
_cell.angle_alpha   90.00
_cell.angle_beta   90.00
_cell.angle_gamma   90.00
#
_symmetry.space_group_name_H-M   'P 1'
#
loop_
_entity.id
_entity.type
_entity.pdbx_description
1 polymer ?
#
loop_
_entity_poly.entity_id
_entity_poly.type
_entity_poly.pdbx_seq_one_letter_code
_entity_poly.pdbx_strand_id
1 'polypeptide(L)'
;MAEFEGKGEGDVVPRPHGPVDGEVLPDGDPGAAPSDEDADAPRDGTDIDGTDADSTDAESTEPSAPTTPEAAHDAEPVASPDWRTVEPLNAAEQVWLAQQRTLLHDLCDAPLDADAVAALFDRVHAQWSSADDRPDPEPLGKAFGVAMGDLIASHLPGLRWCVRSDQYGTDIVLVHDEPEVVVYPLAAVTQQWESAAPGWFAAHLERVERGVRDVLAPHA
;
A
#
# COMPACT_ATOMS: atom_id res chain seq x y z
N MET A 1 37.42 -24.77 40.01
CA MET A 1 36.08 -24.48 40.54
C MET A 1 35.92 -22.98 40.64
N ALA A 2 35.12 -22.41 39.74
CA ALA A 2 34.37 -21.17 39.91
C ALA A 2 33.48 -21.08 38.67
N GLU A 3 32.30 -21.68 38.79
CA GLU A 3 31.18 -21.53 37.86
C GLU A 3 30.63 -20.10 38.00
N PHE A 4 30.32 -19.48 36.87
CA PHE A 4 29.43 -18.31 36.83
C PHE A 4 28.34 -18.62 35.80
N GLU A 5 27.27 -19.22 36.31
CA GLU A 5 25.96 -19.19 35.69
C GLU A 5 25.43 -17.75 35.74
N GLY A 6 25.08 -17.21 34.58
CA GLY A 6 24.30 -15.98 34.44
C GLY A 6 23.21 -16.24 33.41
N LYS A 7 22.05 -16.68 33.88
CA LYS A 7 20.87 -16.99 33.08
C LYS A 7 19.86 -15.85 33.17
N GLY A 8 19.54 -15.27 32.00
CA GLY A 8 18.22 -14.76 31.65
C GLY A 8 17.90 -13.31 32.01
N GLU A 9 17.70 -12.47 30.99
CA GLU A 9 16.48 -11.67 30.90
C GLU A 9 16.20 -11.32 29.43
N GLY A 10 14.93 -11.40 29.06
CA GLY A 10 14.45 -11.62 27.70
C GLY A 10 14.64 -10.44 26.75
N ASP A 11 15.21 -10.74 25.59
CA ASP A 11 15.14 -9.91 24.39
C ASP A 11 13.68 -9.93 23.88
N VAL A 12 12.89 -8.92 24.28
CA VAL A 12 11.60 -8.64 23.66
C VAL A 12 11.89 -7.95 22.33
N VAL A 13 12.08 -8.74 21.28
CA VAL A 13 12.10 -8.22 19.91
C VAL A 13 10.75 -7.56 19.64
N PRO A 14 10.68 -6.27 19.27
CA PRO A 14 9.44 -5.66 18.84
C PRO A 14 8.93 -6.39 17.60
N ARG A 15 7.67 -6.81 17.67
CA ARG A 15 7.01 -7.54 16.58
C ARG A 15 6.99 -6.67 15.31
N PRO A 16 7.35 -7.20 14.15
CA PRO A 16 7.19 -6.48 12.90
C PRO A 16 5.71 -6.18 12.67
N HIS A 17 5.40 -4.93 12.30
CA HIS A 17 4.10 -4.53 11.77
C HIS A 17 4.03 -4.96 10.31
N GLY A 18 3.91 -6.27 10.07
CA GLY A 18 3.70 -6.85 8.75
C GLY A 18 2.39 -7.64 8.71
N PRO A 19 1.77 -7.84 7.54
CA PRO A 19 0.62 -8.70 7.40
C PRO A 19 1.01 -10.13 7.82
N VAL A 20 0.25 -10.66 8.78
CA VAL A 20 0.22 -12.09 9.08
C VAL A 20 -0.67 -12.75 8.04
N ASP A 21 -0.15 -13.78 7.39
CA ASP A 21 -0.85 -14.99 6.91
C ASP A 21 -0.12 -15.54 5.67
N GLY A 22 0.61 -16.63 5.90
CA GLY A 22 1.25 -17.44 4.89
C GLY A 22 1.27 -18.86 5.40
N GLU A 23 0.11 -19.51 5.36
CA GLU A 23 -0.06 -20.93 5.64
C GLU A 23 0.96 -21.76 4.84
N VAL A 24 1.69 -22.59 5.56
CA VAL A 24 2.59 -23.60 5.01
C VAL A 24 1.73 -24.74 4.45
N LEU A 25 1.67 -24.88 3.13
CA LEU A 25 1.20 -26.10 2.46
C LEU A 25 2.41 -26.98 2.13
N PRO A 26 2.45 -28.26 2.58
CA PRO A 26 3.50 -29.19 2.19
C PRO A 26 3.16 -29.98 0.92
N ASP A 27 4.25 -30.27 0.18
CA ASP A 27 4.51 -31.38 -0.74
C ASP A 27 3.68 -31.51 -2.03
N GLY A 28 4.35 -31.23 -3.16
CA GLY A 28 3.87 -31.57 -4.49
C GLY A 28 4.25 -33.00 -4.88
N ASP A 29 3.30 -33.70 -5.51
CA ASP A 29 3.56 -34.88 -6.34
C ASP A 29 3.16 -34.55 -7.80
N PRO A 30 4.04 -34.80 -8.80
CA PRO A 30 3.80 -34.42 -10.20
C PRO A 30 3.22 -35.59 -11.01
N GLY A 31 2.10 -35.38 -11.70
CA GLY A 31 1.59 -36.42 -12.60
C GLY A 31 0.42 -36.05 -13.50
N ALA A 32 0.71 -36.06 -14.81
CA ALA A 32 -0.18 -36.43 -15.92
C ALA A 32 -1.21 -35.40 -16.47
N ALA A 33 -0.87 -34.83 -17.63
CA ALA A 33 -1.77 -34.76 -18.79
C ALA A 33 -1.90 -36.17 -19.43
N PRO A 34 -2.82 -36.50 -20.38
CA PRO A 34 -3.50 -35.60 -21.33
C PRO A 34 -4.97 -35.99 -21.74
N SER A 35 -5.45 -35.32 -22.81
CA SER A 35 -6.50 -35.75 -23.78
C SER A 35 -7.96 -35.56 -23.38
N ASP A 36 -8.93 -35.34 -24.27
CA ASP A 36 -9.08 -34.89 -25.66
C ASP A 36 -10.61 -34.77 -25.86
N GLU A 37 -11.01 -33.93 -26.81
CA GLU A 37 -12.21 -34.06 -27.67
C GLU A 37 -13.68 -33.94 -27.17
N ASP A 38 -14.46 -33.47 -28.15
CA ASP A 38 -15.94 -33.45 -28.33
C ASP A 38 -16.78 -32.43 -27.55
N ALA A 39 -17.84 -31.81 -28.09
CA ALA A 39 -18.36 -31.49 -29.43
C ALA A 39 -19.73 -30.80 -29.18
N ASP A 40 -20.24 -30.12 -30.21
CA ASP A 40 -21.67 -29.81 -30.44
C ASP A 40 -22.41 -28.72 -29.63
N ALA A 41 -22.77 -27.65 -30.34
CA ALA A 41 -23.95 -26.78 -30.09
C ALA A 41 -25.23 -27.45 -30.71
N PRO A 42 -26.46 -26.87 -30.81
CA PRO A 42 -26.98 -25.53 -30.43
C PRO A 42 -28.49 -25.45 -29.93
N ARG A 43 -28.97 -24.20 -29.66
CA ARG A 43 -30.37 -23.65 -29.59
C ARG A 43 -31.27 -24.15 -28.43
N ASP A 44 -32.29 -23.45 -27.92
CA ASP A 44 -33.34 -22.59 -28.50
C ASP A 44 -34.10 -21.81 -27.39
N GLY A 45 -34.99 -20.87 -27.76
CA GLY A 45 -35.78 -19.99 -26.87
C GLY A 45 -36.62 -20.69 -25.79
N THR A 46 -37.27 -20.00 -24.85
CA THR A 46 -38.53 -19.27 -25.12
C THR A 46 -39.14 -18.76 -23.79
N ASP A 47 -39.81 -17.61 -23.89
CA ASP A 47 -40.95 -17.05 -23.13
C ASP A 47 -40.91 -16.57 -21.67
N ILE A 48 -41.18 -15.26 -21.61
CA ILE A 48 -41.93 -14.41 -20.68
C ILE A 48 -43.37 -14.91 -20.36
N ASP A 49 -43.89 -14.62 -19.16
CA ASP A 49 -45.11 -13.82 -18.90
C ASP A 49 -45.68 -14.01 -17.47
N GLY A 50 -46.32 -12.94 -16.94
CA GLY A 50 -47.34 -12.96 -15.89
C GLY A 50 -46.85 -12.70 -14.46
N THR A 51 -46.85 -11.48 -13.89
CA THR A 51 -47.96 -10.56 -13.50
C THR A 51 -48.95 -11.14 -12.48
N ASP A 52 -48.98 -10.54 -11.29
CA ASP A 52 -50.13 -10.06 -10.48
C ASP A 52 -49.56 -9.65 -9.09
N ALA A 53 -49.46 -8.37 -8.73
CA ALA A 53 -50.48 -7.38 -8.36
C ALA A 53 -51.02 -7.51 -6.91
N ASP A 54 -51.22 -6.33 -6.30
CA ASP A 54 -51.98 -6.03 -5.07
C ASP A 54 -51.25 -6.20 -3.72
N SER A 55 -51.32 -5.32 -2.71
CA SER A 55 -51.75 -3.92 -2.52
C SER A 55 -51.55 -3.60 -1.03
N THR A 56 -51.36 -2.31 -0.70
CA THR A 56 -51.74 -1.64 0.59
C THR A 56 -50.95 -2.05 1.85
N ASP A 57 -50.72 -1.24 2.87
CA ASP A 57 -51.39 -0.03 3.36
C ASP A 57 -50.40 0.77 4.25
N ALA A 58 -50.66 2.06 4.40
CA ALA A 58 -49.87 3.01 5.18
C ALA A 58 -50.28 3.01 6.66
N GLU A 59 -49.33 3.16 7.59
CA GLU A 59 -49.66 3.80 8.88
C GLU A 59 -48.48 4.59 9.43
N SER A 60 -48.67 5.92 9.48
CA SER A 60 -47.88 6.86 10.26
C SER A 60 -48.19 6.70 11.74
N THR A 61 -47.17 6.55 12.59
CA THR A 61 -47.26 6.97 14.00
C THR A 61 -45.86 7.28 14.54
N GLU A 62 -45.48 8.55 14.51
CA GLU A 62 -44.68 9.18 15.57
C GLU A 62 -45.67 9.96 16.46
N PRO A 63 -45.33 10.45 17.68
CA PRO A 63 -44.12 10.25 18.48
C PRO A 63 -44.45 9.87 19.95
N SER A 64 -43.44 9.56 20.77
CA SER A 64 -43.34 10.00 22.19
C SER A 64 -42.13 9.35 22.89
N ALA A 65 -41.11 10.15 23.18
CA ALA A 65 -40.36 10.04 24.43
C ALA A 65 -41.16 10.77 25.53
N PRO A 66 -41.00 10.46 26.84
CA PRO A 66 -39.78 10.78 27.61
C PRO A 66 -39.40 9.66 28.60
N THR A 67 -38.19 9.58 29.14
CA THR A 67 -37.74 10.15 30.44
C THR A 67 -36.36 9.48 30.67
N THR A 68 -35.24 10.14 30.95
CA THR A 68 -34.82 10.67 32.26
C THR A 68 -33.41 11.25 32.09
N PRO A 69 -33.06 12.37 32.74
CA PRO A 69 -31.74 12.97 32.69
C PRO A 69 -30.80 12.23 33.66
N GLU A 70 -29.71 11.67 33.17
CA GLU A 70 -28.65 11.15 34.05
C GLU A 70 -27.29 11.61 33.54
N ALA A 71 -26.67 12.45 34.36
CA ALA A 71 -25.30 12.90 34.32
C ALA A 71 -24.81 13.44 32.97
N ALA A 72 -24.94 14.75 32.80
CA ALA A 72 -23.85 15.53 32.22
C ALA A 72 -22.59 15.24 33.07
N HIS A 73 -21.88 14.17 32.74
CA HIS A 73 -20.44 14.20 32.87
C HIS A 73 -20.03 15.39 32.03
N ASP A 74 -19.40 16.35 32.69
CA ASP A 74 -18.49 17.28 32.07
C ASP A 74 -17.49 16.42 31.30
N ALA A 75 -17.85 16.07 30.07
CA ALA A 75 -16.94 15.49 29.12
C ALA A 75 -16.10 16.69 28.72
N GLU A 76 -15.06 16.95 29.53
CA GLU A 76 -13.88 17.64 29.04
C GLU A 76 -13.63 17.07 27.64
N PRO A 77 -13.46 17.90 26.60
CA PRO A 77 -13.19 17.40 25.28
C PRO A 77 -11.93 16.55 25.39
N VAL A 78 -12.11 15.23 25.43
CA VAL A 78 -11.01 14.27 25.38
C VAL A 78 -10.38 14.60 24.04
N ALA A 79 -9.25 15.30 24.09
CA ALA A 79 -8.44 15.55 22.92
C ALA A 79 -8.29 14.21 22.25
N SER A 80 -8.90 14.06 21.06
CA SER A 80 -8.80 12.83 20.31
C SER A 80 -7.31 12.54 20.20
N PRO A 81 -6.85 11.32 20.54
CA PRO A 81 -5.44 11.01 20.47
C PRO A 81 -4.94 11.45 19.10
N ASP A 82 -3.80 12.12 19.07
CA ASP A 82 -3.02 12.40 17.89
C ASP A 82 -2.56 11.05 17.31
N TRP A 83 -3.51 10.34 16.71
CA TRP A 83 -3.34 9.01 16.11
C TRP A 83 -2.34 9.03 14.95
N ARG A 84 -1.85 10.22 14.57
CA ARG A 84 -0.80 10.43 13.59
C ARG A 84 0.55 10.46 14.30
N THR A 85 1.34 9.41 14.12
CA THR A 85 2.74 9.37 14.58
C THR A 85 3.69 9.37 13.37
N VAL A 86 4.86 9.96 13.55
CA VAL A 86 5.99 9.86 12.62
C VAL A 86 7.20 9.39 13.40
N GLU A 87 7.74 8.25 13.01
CA GLU A 87 8.83 7.57 13.69
C GLU A 87 9.99 7.32 12.71
N PRO A 88 11.25 7.37 13.19
CA PRO A 88 12.37 6.94 12.38
C PRO A 88 12.25 5.45 12.06
N LEU A 89 12.79 5.03 10.91
CA LEU A 89 12.80 3.61 10.54
C LEU A 89 13.53 2.77 11.58
N ASN A 90 12.91 1.70 12.04
CA ASN A 90 13.56 0.65 12.81
C ASN A 90 14.45 -0.23 11.92
N ALA A 91 15.17 -1.19 12.54
CA ALA A 91 16.11 -2.05 11.82
C ALA A 91 15.42 -2.94 10.76
N ALA A 92 14.21 -3.42 11.03
CA ALA A 92 13.48 -4.27 10.09
C ALA A 92 13.06 -3.49 8.83
N GLU A 93 12.56 -2.26 9.00
CA GLU A 93 12.17 -1.39 7.88
C GLU A 93 13.37 -0.93 7.05
N GLN A 94 14.50 -0.66 7.70
CA GLN A 94 15.75 -0.36 6.99
C GLN A 94 16.21 -1.55 6.14
N VAL A 95 16.16 -2.77 6.68
CA VAL A 95 16.49 -3.99 5.94
C VAL A 95 15.50 -4.21 4.80
N TRP A 96 14.21 -4.00 5.03
CA TRP A 96 13.19 -4.13 4.00
C TRP A 96 13.41 -3.15 2.84
N LEU A 97 13.68 -1.86 3.12
CA LEU A 97 14.03 -0.89 2.09
C LEU A 97 15.30 -1.29 1.33
N ALA A 98 16.31 -1.82 2.02
CA ALA A 98 17.52 -2.31 1.37
C ALA A 98 17.24 -3.49 0.42
N GLN A 99 16.34 -4.40 0.79
CA GLN A 99 15.92 -5.49 -0.08
C GLN A 99 15.21 -4.97 -1.34
N GLN A 100 14.32 -3.99 -1.21
CA GLN A 100 13.65 -3.37 -2.36
C GLN A 100 14.65 -2.70 -3.31
N ARG A 101 15.68 -2.04 -2.78
CA ARG A 101 16.76 -1.45 -3.58
C ARG A 101 17.55 -2.50 -4.35
N THR A 102 17.84 -3.65 -3.72
CA THR A 102 18.53 -4.76 -4.39
C THR A 102 17.72 -5.29 -5.57
N LEU A 103 16.41 -5.49 -5.41
CA LEU A 103 15.54 -5.94 -6.50
C LEU A 103 15.60 -5.00 -7.71
N LEU A 104 15.63 -3.68 -7.47
CA LEU A 104 15.74 -2.72 -8.55
C LEU A 104 17.14 -2.72 -9.18
N HIS A 105 18.19 -2.84 -8.37
CA HIS A 105 19.58 -2.88 -8.85
C HIS A 105 19.86 -4.11 -9.72
N ASP A 106 19.16 -5.22 -9.49
CA ASP A 106 19.24 -6.40 -10.36
C ASP A 106 18.60 -6.16 -11.75
N LEU A 107 17.73 -5.15 -11.86
CA LEU A 107 17.00 -4.79 -13.08
C LEU A 107 17.53 -3.51 -13.76
N CYS A 108 18.30 -2.69 -13.03
CA CYS A 108 18.78 -1.37 -13.47
C CYS A 108 20.23 -1.14 -13.08
N ASP A 109 21.09 -0.81 -14.06
CA ASP A 109 22.49 -0.43 -13.81
C ASP A 109 22.64 0.95 -13.15
N ALA A 110 21.62 1.81 -13.25
CA ALA A 110 21.62 3.19 -12.75
C ALA A 110 20.35 3.48 -11.93
N PRO A 111 20.19 2.89 -10.73
CA PRO A 111 18.97 3.00 -9.92
C PRO A 111 18.75 4.39 -9.29
N LEU A 112 19.71 5.30 -9.43
CA LEU A 112 19.62 6.70 -8.99
C LEU A 112 19.52 7.68 -10.17
N ASP A 113 19.41 7.19 -11.41
CA ASP A 113 19.13 8.00 -12.58
C ASP A 113 17.62 7.95 -12.87
N ALA A 114 16.96 9.10 -12.78
CA ALA A 114 15.51 9.22 -12.94
C ALA A 114 15.03 8.74 -14.32
N ASP A 115 15.78 9.05 -15.38
CA ASP A 115 15.42 8.64 -16.74
C ASP A 115 15.58 7.13 -16.92
N ALA A 116 16.65 6.56 -16.35
CA ALA A 116 16.89 5.11 -16.40
C ALA A 116 15.80 4.32 -15.66
N VAL A 117 15.44 4.77 -14.44
CA VAL A 117 14.39 4.13 -13.63
C VAL A 117 13.01 4.29 -14.27
N ALA A 118 12.69 5.46 -14.84
CA ALA A 118 11.42 5.68 -15.53
C ALA A 118 11.30 4.78 -16.78
N ALA A 119 12.36 4.69 -17.58
CA ALA A 119 12.38 3.80 -18.75
C ALA A 119 12.31 2.32 -18.37
N LEU A 120 12.86 1.94 -17.21
CA LEU A 120 12.70 0.59 -16.67
C LEU A 120 11.24 0.35 -16.23
N PHE A 121 10.63 1.29 -15.52
CA PHE A 121 9.22 1.19 -15.09
C PHE A 121 8.30 0.94 -16.29
N ASP A 122 8.39 1.78 -17.34
CA ASP A 122 7.54 1.65 -18.53
C ASP A 122 7.71 0.28 -19.21
N ARG A 123 8.94 -0.24 -19.26
CA ARG A 123 9.24 -1.55 -19.86
C ARG A 123 8.65 -2.70 -19.04
N VAL A 124 8.87 -2.68 -17.73
CA VAL A 124 8.39 -3.73 -16.82
C VAL A 124 6.86 -3.71 -16.76
N HIS A 125 6.26 -2.53 -16.70
CA HIS A 125 4.81 -2.35 -16.71
C HIS A 125 4.18 -2.79 -18.03
N ALA A 126 4.78 -2.46 -19.17
CA ALA A 126 4.34 -2.95 -20.47
C ALA A 126 4.37 -4.48 -20.57
N GLN A 127 5.44 -5.10 -20.06
CA GLN A 127 5.55 -6.56 -20.00
C GLN A 127 4.45 -7.16 -19.10
N TRP A 128 4.30 -6.63 -17.88
CA TRP A 128 3.28 -7.06 -16.93
C TRP A 128 1.86 -6.94 -17.50
N SER A 129 1.52 -5.80 -18.11
CA SER A 129 0.18 -5.55 -18.65
C SER A 129 -0.16 -6.44 -19.85
N SER A 130 0.86 -6.86 -20.61
CA SER A 130 0.72 -7.77 -21.76
C SER A 130 0.67 -9.26 -21.41
N ALA A 131 1.01 -9.64 -20.18
CA ALA A 131 0.99 -11.04 -19.77
C ALA A 131 -0.44 -11.59 -19.66
N ASP A 132 -0.66 -12.79 -20.19
CA ASP A 132 -1.96 -13.50 -20.10
C ASP A 132 -2.31 -13.82 -18.63
N ASP A 133 -1.32 -14.29 -17.87
CA ASP A 133 -1.40 -14.47 -16.43
C ASP A 133 -0.50 -13.43 -15.76
N ARG A 134 -1.12 -12.38 -15.23
CA ARG A 134 -0.39 -11.25 -14.64
C ARG A 134 0.06 -11.62 -13.24
N PRO A 135 1.38 -11.62 -12.95
CA PRO A 135 1.84 -11.86 -11.59
C PRO A 135 1.37 -10.72 -10.69
N ASP A 136 1.35 -10.99 -9.38
CA ASP A 136 1.02 -9.99 -8.37
C ASP A 136 1.87 -8.71 -8.58
N PRO A 137 1.24 -7.54 -8.78
CA PRO A 137 1.97 -6.30 -9.01
C PRO A 137 2.64 -5.74 -7.76
N GLU A 138 2.22 -6.18 -6.56
CA GLU A 138 2.66 -5.54 -5.31
C GLU A 138 4.18 -5.53 -5.12
N PRO A 139 4.93 -6.63 -5.29
CA PRO A 139 6.38 -6.63 -5.08
C PRO A 139 7.12 -5.63 -5.99
N LEU A 140 6.75 -5.57 -7.27
CA LEU A 140 7.35 -4.62 -8.21
C LEU A 140 6.93 -3.18 -7.88
N GLY A 141 5.65 -2.97 -7.56
CA GLY A 141 5.14 -1.67 -7.15
C GLY A 141 5.87 -1.11 -5.92
N LYS A 142 6.16 -1.94 -4.91
CA LYS A 142 6.95 -1.53 -3.74
C LYS A 142 8.39 -1.22 -4.12
N ALA A 143 9.05 -2.04 -4.96
CA ALA A 143 10.42 -1.78 -5.40
C ALA A 143 10.56 -0.45 -6.15
N PHE A 144 9.67 -0.17 -7.12
CA PHE A 144 9.63 1.11 -7.82
C PHE A 144 9.21 2.28 -6.93
N GLY A 145 8.35 2.05 -5.94
CA GLY A 145 8.02 3.03 -4.91
C GLY A 145 9.23 3.45 -4.08
N VAL A 146 10.07 2.49 -3.67
CA VAL A 146 11.34 2.79 -2.98
C VAL A 146 12.28 3.55 -3.90
N ALA A 147 12.41 3.14 -5.16
CA ALA A 147 13.21 3.85 -6.16
C ALA A 147 12.79 5.32 -6.32
N MET A 148 11.48 5.56 -6.44
CA MET A 148 10.93 6.91 -6.52
C MET A 148 11.26 7.73 -5.29
N GLY A 149 11.12 7.15 -4.09
CA GLY A 149 11.48 7.84 -2.86
C GLY A 149 12.98 8.15 -2.77
N ASP A 150 13.86 7.24 -3.17
CA ASP A 150 15.29 7.49 -3.18
C ASP A 150 15.68 8.61 -4.18
N LEU A 151 15.06 8.64 -5.36
CA LEU A 151 15.23 9.73 -6.33
C LEU A 151 14.80 11.07 -5.72
N ILE A 152 13.60 11.14 -5.14
CA ILE A 152 13.07 12.35 -4.49
C ILE A 152 14.02 12.82 -3.37
N ALA A 153 14.43 11.92 -2.48
CA ALA A 153 15.33 12.25 -1.36
C ALA A 153 16.74 12.67 -1.84
N SER A 154 17.20 12.15 -2.99
CA SER A 154 18.48 12.55 -3.58
C SER A 154 18.44 13.94 -4.21
N HIS A 155 17.30 14.34 -4.77
CA HIS A 155 17.11 15.64 -5.43
C HIS A 155 16.69 16.75 -4.46
N LEU A 156 16.04 16.41 -3.34
CA LEU A 156 15.48 17.35 -2.39
C LEU A 156 16.05 17.10 -0.98
N PRO A 157 17.07 17.88 -0.56
CA PRO A 157 17.71 17.68 0.73
C PRO A 157 16.73 17.98 1.88
N GLY A 158 16.88 17.23 2.98
CA GLY A 158 16.04 17.37 4.18
C GLY A 158 14.88 16.39 4.24
N LEU A 159 14.52 15.73 3.15
CA LEU A 159 13.59 14.60 3.17
C LEU A 159 14.29 13.37 3.74
N ARG A 160 13.62 12.69 4.67
CA ARG A 160 14.13 11.46 5.30
C ARG A 160 13.06 10.39 5.34
N TRP A 161 13.49 9.14 5.18
CA TRP A 161 12.60 8.00 5.31
C TRP A 161 12.16 7.81 6.77
N CYS A 162 10.86 7.67 6.97
CA CYS A 162 10.20 7.47 8.25
C CYS A 162 9.04 6.49 8.11
N VAL A 163 8.58 5.96 9.23
CA VAL A 163 7.28 5.31 9.34
C VAL A 163 6.26 6.37 9.77
N ARG A 164 5.13 6.43 9.09
CA ARG A 164 3.99 7.22 9.53
C ARG A 164 2.83 6.29 9.80
N SER A 165 2.29 6.35 11.02
CA SER A 165 1.08 5.64 11.40
C SER A 165 -0.06 6.61 11.53
N ASP A 166 -1.21 6.22 11.02
CA ASP A 166 -2.32 7.11 10.74
C ASP A 166 -3.65 6.30 10.70
N GLN A 167 -4.82 6.94 10.64
CA GLN A 167 -6.14 6.31 10.70
C GLN A 167 -6.38 5.32 9.55
N TYR A 168 -5.60 5.42 8.48
CA TYR A 168 -5.64 4.56 7.30
C TYR A 168 -4.60 3.44 7.34
N GLY A 169 -3.71 3.43 8.35
CA GLY A 169 -2.70 2.40 8.53
C GLY A 169 -1.30 2.96 8.76
N THR A 170 -0.31 2.10 8.58
CA THR A 170 1.11 2.40 8.78
C THR A 170 1.84 2.29 7.45
N ASP A 171 2.52 3.36 7.04
CA ASP A 171 3.23 3.47 5.77
C ASP A 171 4.67 3.94 5.96
N ILE A 172 5.57 3.45 5.11
CA ILE A 172 6.93 3.99 4.97
C ILE A 172 6.88 5.16 3.98
N VAL A 173 7.30 6.33 4.44
CA VAL A 173 7.12 7.63 3.77
C VAL A 173 8.41 8.44 3.80
N LEU A 174 8.47 9.50 2.99
CA LEU A 174 9.46 10.56 3.16
C LEU A 174 8.83 11.72 3.93
N VAL A 175 9.56 12.24 4.91
CA VAL A 175 9.13 13.37 5.73
C VAL A 175 10.17 14.48 5.68
N HIS A 176 9.69 15.71 5.61
CA HIS A 176 10.44 16.92 5.95
C HIS A 176 9.77 17.54 7.17
N ASP A 177 10.54 17.85 8.21
CA ASP A 177 9.98 18.27 9.50
C ASP A 177 9.48 19.73 9.48
N GLU A 178 10.17 20.66 8.81
CA GLU A 178 9.81 22.09 8.84
C GLU A 178 10.17 22.84 7.53
N PRO A 179 9.21 23.16 6.64
CA PRO A 179 7.77 22.91 6.77
C PRO A 179 7.44 21.42 6.72
N GLU A 180 6.33 21.03 7.36
CA GLU A 180 5.85 19.65 7.37
C GLU A 180 5.44 19.24 5.95
N VAL A 181 6.20 18.32 5.36
CA VAL A 181 5.89 17.68 4.09
C VAL A 181 5.95 16.18 4.27
N VAL A 182 4.94 15.48 3.76
CA VAL A 182 4.93 14.01 3.73
C VAL A 182 4.67 13.54 2.32
N VAL A 183 5.54 12.66 1.81
CA VAL A 183 5.42 12.04 0.50
C VAL A 183 5.25 10.54 0.66
N TYR A 184 4.31 9.96 -0.08
CA TYR A 184 3.95 8.54 -0.02
C TYR A 184 4.34 7.81 -1.32
N PRO A 185 5.65 7.62 -1.59
CA PRO A 185 6.09 7.11 -2.88
C PRO A 185 5.68 5.64 -3.10
N LEU A 186 5.69 4.82 -2.04
CA LEU A 186 5.24 3.42 -2.10
C LEU A 186 3.77 3.33 -2.48
N ALA A 187 2.92 4.01 -1.72
CA ALA A 187 1.48 3.99 -1.95
C ALA A 187 1.12 4.58 -3.32
N ALA A 188 1.79 5.65 -3.75
CA ALA A 188 1.53 6.26 -5.06
C ALA A 188 1.78 5.29 -6.21
N VAL A 189 2.92 4.57 -6.19
CA VAL A 189 3.26 3.62 -7.25
C VAL A 189 2.37 2.38 -7.20
N THR A 190 2.12 1.80 -6.03
CA THR A 190 1.27 0.61 -5.92
C THR A 190 -0.17 0.89 -6.34
N GLN A 191 -0.73 2.04 -5.93
CA GLN A 191 -2.10 2.42 -6.31
C GLN A 191 -2.25 2.71 -7.81
N GLN A 192 -1.22 3.29 -8.44
CA GLN A 192 -1.30 3.59 -9.86
C GLN A 192 -0.98 2.39 -10.75
N TRP A 193 -0.30 1.35 -10.24
CA TRP A 193 0.27 0.28 -11.06
C TRP A 193 -0.69 -0.23 -12.15
N GLU A 194 -1.93 -0.59 -11.82
CA GLU A 194 -2.86 -1.16 -12.81
C GLU A 194 -3.27 -0.21 -13.94
N SER A 195 -3.26 1.10 -13.68
CA SER A 195 -3.75 2.13 -14.61
C SER A 195 -2.66 3.07 -15.12
N ALA A 196 -1.40 2.81 -14.77
CA ALA A 196 -0.28 3.62 -15.20
C ALA A 196 -0.16 3.65 -16.73
N ALA A 197 -0.18 4.85 -17.30
CA ALA A 197 0.10 5.05 -18.72
C ALA A 197 1.63 5.12 -18.95
N PRO A 198 2.11 4.86 -20.18
CA PRO A 198 3.52 5.06 -20.52
C PRO A 198 4.00 6.48 -20.16
N GLY A 199 5.17 6.59 -19.53
CA GLY A 199 5.75 7.85 -19.06
C GLY A 199 5.13 8.39 -17.76
N TRP A 200 4.18 7.68 -17.15
CA TRP A 200 3.55 8.13 -15.90
C TRP A 200 4.56 8.31 -14.78
N PHE A 201 5.52 7.40 -14.63
CA PHE A 201 6.49 7.43 -13.53
C PHE A 201 7.31 8.74 -13.54
N ALA A 202 7.91 9.08 -14.70
CA ALA A 202 8.67 10.31 -14.87
C ALA A 202 7.80 11.56 -14.62
N ALA A 203 6.60 11.60 -15.20
CA ALA A 203 5.69 12.73 -15.05
C ALA A 203 5.19 12.89 -13.59
N HIS A 204 5.01 11.79 -12.87
CA HIS A 204 4.62 11.81 -11.47
C HIS A 204 5.78 12.26 -10.57
N LEU A 205 6.99 11.73 -10.79
CA LEU A 205 8.20 12.14 -10.08
C LEU A 205 8.43 13.65 -10.21
N GLU A 206 8.44 14.17 -11.44
CA GLU A 206 8.62 15.61 -11.70
C GLU A 206 7.55 16.46 -10.99
N ARG A 207 6.29 15.99 -11.02
CA ARG A 207 5.18 16.68 -10.35
C ARG A 207 5.34 16.72 -8.84
N VAL A 208 5.71 15.60 -8.23
CA VAL A 208 5.94 15.51 -6.79
C VAL A 208 7.12 16.39 -6.39
N GLU A 209 8.25 16.30 -7.09
CA GLU A 209 9.42 17.12 -6.80
C GLU A 209 9.15 18.62 -6.93
N ARG A 210 8.40 19.02 -7.96
CA ARG A 210 7.95 20.40 -8.12
C ARG A 210 7.08 20.83 -6.93
N GLY A 211 6.06 20.04 -6.59
CA GLY A 211 5.17 20.35 -5.48
C GLY A 211 5.90 20.48 -4.14
N VAL A 212 6.84 19.57 -3.86
CA VAL A 212 7.66 19.66 -2.64
C VAL A 212 8.55 20.89 -2.68
N ARG A 213 9.22 21.19 -3.79
CA ARG A 213 10.08 22.38 -3.92
C ARG A 213 9.29 23.68 -3.72
N ASP A 214 8.08 23.76 -4.25
CA ASP A 214 7.20 24.92 -4.09
C ASP A 214 6.81 25.14 -2.62
N VAL A 215 6.63 24.06 -1.85
CA VAL A 215 6.36 24.13 -0.40
C VAL A 215 7.61 24.48 0.40
N LEU A 216 8.79 23.94 0.02
CA LEU A 216 10.06 24.18 0.70
C LEU A 216 10.66 25.56 0.42
N ALA A 217 10.31 26.19 -0.70
CA ALA A 217 10.71 27.56 -1.04
C ALA A 217 9.51 28.53 -1.02
N PRO A 218 8.84 28.72 0.12
CA PRO A 218 7.71 29.64 0.19
C PRO A 218 8.24 31.08 0.16
N HIS A 219 8.33 31.66 -1.03
CA HIS A 219 8.69 33.07 -1.31
C HIS A 219 10.17 33.44 -1.10
N ALA A 220 10.99 33.24 -2.13
CA ALA A 220 12.16 34.10 -2.38
C ALA A 220 11.72 35.40 -3.07
#